data_AF-A0A934PTX8-F1
#
_entry.id   AF-A0A934PTX8-F1
#
_cell.length_a   1.000
_cell.length_b   1.000
_cell.length_c   1.000
_cell.angle_alpha   90.00
_cell.angle_beta   90.00
_cell.angle_gamma   90.00
#
_symmetry.space_group_name_H-M   'P 1'
#
loop_
_entity.id
_entity.type
_entity.pdbx_description
1 polymer ?
#
loop_
_entity_poly.entity_id
_entity_poly.type
_entity_poly.pdbx_seq_one_letter_code
_entity_poly.pdbx_strand_id
1 'polypeptide(L)'
;MRYPTEHAANLAYLLSRINEVRNESCKRHYARILMLSTKPNAHEAVQNALIKVDMEPAIGQFFDWIIDPKVKVAVKVCAAEALFNMIPRYAWIKEELAAQLQILMRIGGPAIQARGKNY
;
A
#
# COMPACT_ATOMS: atom_id res chain seq x y z
N MET A 1 -10.97 3.27 -14.13
CA MET A 1 -9.97 4.37 -14.20
C MET A 1 -10.15 5.03 -15.56
N ARG A 2 -10.32 6.37 -15.65
CA ARG A 2 -10.77 7.03 -16.89
C ARG A 2 -9.65 7.25 -17.93
N TYR A 3 -8.38 7.30 -17.50
CA TYR A 3 -7.20 7.51 -18.37
C TYR A 3 -5.99 6.63 -17.95
N PRO A 4 -6.05 5.30 -18.12
CA PRO A 4 -5.07 4.37 -17.55
C PRO A 4 -3.64 4.58 -18.04
N THR A 5 -3.44 4.94 -19.30
CA THR A 5 -2.10 5.12 -19.91
C THR A 5 -1.37 6.35 -19.38
N GLU A 6 -2.06 7.47 -19.23
CA GLU A 6 -1.49 8.70 -18.67
C GLU A 6 -1.11 8.52 -17.18
N HIS A 7 -1.94 7.81 -16.43
CA HIS A 7 -1.62 7.50 -15.04
C HIS A 7 -0.43 6.55 -14.91
N ALA A 8 -0.32 5.55 -15.80
CA ALA A 8 0.80 4.61 -15.82
C ALA A 8 2.16 5.32 -15.97
N ALA A 9 2.23 6.35 -16.82
CA ALA A 9 3.46 7.13 -17.02
C ALA A 9 3.94 7.88 -15.77
N ASN A 10 3.02 8.26 -14.88
CA ASN A 10 3.33 9.04 -13.68
C ASN A 10 3.60 8.18 -12.43
N LEU A 11 3.31 6.87 -12.47
CA LEU A 11 3.47 5.98 -11.31
C LEU A 11 4.91 5.88 -10.85
N ALA A 12 5.86 5.74 -11.78
CA ALA A 12 7.28 5.64 -11.43
C ALA A 12 7.77 6.89 -10.68
N TYR A 13 7.42 8.08 -11.19
CA TYR A 13 7.76 9.33 -10.53
C TYR A 13 7.10 9.44 -9.15
N LEU A 14 5.80 9.15 -9.04
CA LEU A 14 5.09 9.19 -7.77
C LEU A 14 5.78 8.27 -6.74
N LEU A 15 6.14 7.05 -7.14
CA LEU A 15 6.79 6.08 -6.25
C LEU A 15 8.19 6.50 -5.82
N SER A 16 8.94 7.17 -6.69
CA SER A 16 10.26 7.72 -6.33
C SER A 16 10.21 8.73 -5.17
N ARG A 17 9.05 9.34 -4.90
CA ARG A 17 8.88 10.36 -3.86
C ARG A 17 8.21 9.84 -2.58
N ILE A 18 7.87 8.55 -2.49
CA ILE A 18 7.05 8.03 -1.39
C ILE A 18 7.70 8.25 -0.01
N ASN A 19 9.02 8.13 0.07
CA ASN A 19 9.82 8.32 1.30
C ASN A 19 9.87 9.78 1.78
N GLU A 20 9.46 10.71 0.93
CA GLU A 20 9.42 12.14 1.24
C GLU A 20 8.04 12.59 1.72
N VAL A 21 7.02 11.72 1.68
CA VAL A 21 5.64 12.08 2.01
C VAL A 21 5.45 12.23 3.51
N ARG A 22 5.50 13.48 3.99
CA ARG A 22 5.29 13.82 5.40
C ARG A 22 3.84 14.20 5.73
N ASN A 23 3.11 14.77 4.79
CA ASN A 23 1.75 15.25 5.01
C ASN A 23 0.72 14.09 5.10
N GLU A 24 -0.10 14.07 6.15
CA GLU A 24 -1.09 13.00 6.41
C GLU A 24 -2.14 12.84 5.30
N SER A 25 -2.56 13.92 4.66
CA SER A 25 -3.49 13.84 3.52
C SER A 25 -2.78 13.17 2.34
N CYS A 26 -1.54 13.57 2.04
CA CYS A 26 -0.75 12.98 0.98
C CYS A 26 -0.47 11.49 1.21
N LYS A 27 -0.12 11.07 2.43
CA LYS A 27 0.08 9.64 2.78
C LYS A 27 -1.12 8.78 2.35
N ARG A 28 -2.34 9.25 2.65
CA ARG A 28 -3.58 8.56 2.26
C ARG A 28 -3.74 8.46 0.75
N HIS A 29 -3.44 9.52 0.00
CA HIS A 29 -3.54 9.51 -1.46
C HIS A 29 -2.53 8.55 -2.08
N TYR A 30 -1.28 8.56 -1.61
CA TYR A 30 -0.24 7.64 -2.06
C TYR A 30 -0.62 6.18 -1.78
N ALA A 31 -1.01 5.86 -0.54
CA ALA A 31 -1.46 4.53 -0.16
C ALA A 31 -2.66 4.08 -1.02
N ARG A 32 -3.64 4.96 -1.24
CA ARG A 32 -4.84 4.64 -2.04
C ARG A 32 -4.52 4.45 -3.52
N ILE A 33 -3.64 5.25 -4.10
CA ILE A 33 -3.22 5.10 -5.50
C ILE A 33 -2.60 3.72 -5.67
N LEU A 34 -1.61 3.37 -4.84
CA LEU A 34 -0.98 2.06 -4.93
C LEU A 34 -1.94 0.91 -4.67
N MET A 35 -2.77 1.01 -3.63
CA MET A 35 -3.82 0.03 -3.33
C MET A 35 -4.74 -0.24 -4.53
N LEU A 36 -5.07 0.78 -5.32
CA LEU A 36 -5.89 0.62 -6.53
C LEU A 36 -5.09 0.11 -7.72
N SER A 37 -3.85 0.57 -7.87
CA SER A 37 -2.97 0.22 -8.99
C SER A 37 -2.44 -1.22 -8.90
N THR A 38 -2.30 -1.77 -7.69
CA THR A 38 -1.81 -3.15 -7.47
C THR A 38 -2.92 -4.20 -7.45
N LYS A 39 -4.20 -3.81 -7.58
CA LYS A 39 -5.29 -4.79 -7.56
C LYS A 39 -5.11 -5.82 -8.69
N PRO A 40 -5.50 -7.09 -8.46
CA PRO A 40 -5.47 -8.12 -9.50
C PRO A 40 -6.25 -7.74 -10.77
N ASN A 41 -7.31 -6.92 -10.63
CA ASN A 41 -8.14 -6.43 -11.73
C ASN A 41 -7.81 -4.99 -12.17
N ALA A 42 -6.63 -4.47 -11.82
CA ALA A 42 -6.16 -3.20 -12.35
C ALA A 42 -5.96 -3.29 -13.87
N HIS A 43 -6.07 -2.15 -14.55
CA HIS A 43 -5.92 -2.09 -16.00
C HIS A 43 -4.52 -2.57 -16.44
N GLU A 44 -4.44 -3.32 -17.54
CA GLU A 44 -3.20 -3.96 -18.00
C GLU A 44 -2.04 -2.96 -18.16
N ALA A 45 -2.28 -1.80 -18.78
CA ALA A 45 -1.29 -0.73 -18.90
C ALA A 45 -0.67 -0.28 -17.55
N VAL A 46 -1.47 -0.29 -16.47
CA VAL A 46 -0.99 0.04 -15.12
C VAL A 46 -0.14 -1.09 -14.55
N GLN A 47 -0.59 -2.35 -14.69
CA GLN A 47 0.19 -3.50 -14.24
C GLN A 47 1.53 -3.61 -14.97
N ASN A 48 1.52 -3.45 -16.30
CA ASN A 48 2.73 -3.46 -17.12
C ASN A 48 3.72 -2.35 -16.76
N ALA A 49 3.23 -1.18 -16.32
CA ALA A 49 4.09 -0.13 -15.79
C ALA A 49 4.66 -0.50 -14.42
N LEU A 50 3.84 -1.02 -13.50
CA LEU A 50 4.30 -1.38 -12.15
C LEU A 50 5.32 -2.52 -12.14
N ILE A 51 5.24 -3.49 -13.06
CA ILE A 51 6.22 -4.58 -13.17
C ILE A 51 7.64 -4.02 -13.38
N LYS A 52 7.78 -2.88 -14.07
CA LYS A 52 9.06 -2.24 -14.37
C LYS A 52 9.57 -1.34 -13.25
N VAL A 53 8.73 -1.03 -12.26
CA VAL A 53 9.09 -0.19 -11.12
C VAL A 53 9.61 -1.06 -9.99
N ASP A 54 10.68 -0.60 -9.33
CA ASP A 54 11.12 -1.15 -8.06
C ASP A 54 10.17 -0.69 -6.95
N MET A 55 9.48 -1.65 -6.32
CA MET A 55 8.48 -1.40 -5.29
C MET A 55 9.06 -1.45 -3.88
N GLU A 56 10.32 -1.87 -3.69
CA GLU A 56 10.95 -1.99 -2.36
C GLU A 56 10.86 -0.70 -1.52
N PRO A 57 11.10 0.52 -2.08
CA PRO A 57 10.92 1.75 -1.31
C PRO A 57 9.49 1.96 -0.82
N ALA A 58 8.49 1.61 -1.65
CA ALA A 58 7.09 1.74 -1.28
C ALA A 58 6.67 0.69 -0.23
N ILE A 59 7.20 -0.54 -0.35
CA ILE A 59 6.98 -1.62 0.61
C ILE A 59 7.50 -1.20 1.99
N GLY A 60 8.75 -0.76 2.07
CA GLY A 60 9.35 -0.27 3.33
C GLY A 60 8.55 0.87 3.94
N GLN A 61 8.21 1.89 3.14
CA GLN A 61 7.45 3.04 3.64
C GLN A 61 6.04 2.68 4.14
N PHE A 62 5.41 1.66 3.54
CA PHE A 62 4.10 1.17 3.98
C PHE A 62 4.17 0.41 5.29
N PHE A 63 5.21 -0.40 5.51
CA PHE A 63 5.45 -1.00 6.81
C PHE A 63 5.67 0.07 7.89
N ASP A 64 6.50 1.08 7.62
CA ASP A 64 6.71 2.23 8.53
C ASP A 64 5.38 2.91 8.90
N TRP A 65 4.51 3.14 7.91
CA TRP A 65 3.20 3.74 8.15
C TRP A 65 2.26 2.85 8.97
N ILE A 66 2.34 1.52 8.80
CA ILE A 66 1.52 0.58 9.58
C ILE A 66 1.93 0.60 11.06
N ILE A 67 3.23 0.62 11.35
CA ILE A 67 3.73 0.54 12.73
C ILE A 67 3.69 1.89 13.46
N ASP A 68 3.75 3.03 12.75
CA ASP A 68 3.73 4.35 13.38
C ASP A 68 2.36 4.63 14.04
N PRO A 69 2.27 4.79 15.38
CA PRO A 69 1.00 5.05 16.08
C PRO A 69 0.36 6.39 15.70
N LYS A 70 1.11 7.35 15.15
CA LYS A 70 0.61 8.68 14.74
C LYS A 70 -0.06 8.65 13.37
N VAL A 71 0.23 7.65 12.54
CA VAL A 71 -0.36 7.53 11.21
C VAL A 71 -1.83 7.13 11.32
N LYS A 72 -2.69 7.83 10.56
CA LYS A 72 -4.14 7.59 10.59
C LYS A 72 -4.49 6.17 10.15
N VAL A 73 -5.48 5.57 10.83
CA VAL A 73 -6.00 4.22 10.53
C VAL A 73 -6.32 4.03 9.04
N ALA A 74 -6.94 5.03 8.40
CA ALA A 74 -7.27 4.95 6.97
C ALA A 74 -6.03 4.81 6.06
N VAL A 75 -4.88 5.39 6.43
CA VAL A 75 -3.62 5.23 5.72
C VAL A 75 -3.11 3.80 5.91
N LYS A 76 -3.08 3.31 7.16
CA LYS A 76 -2.63 1.95 7.50
C LYS A 76 -3.40 0.88 6.75
N VAL A 77 -4.72 1.03 6.67
CA VAL A 77 -5.60 0.11 5.95
C VAL A 77 -5.28 0.08 4.45
N CYS A 78 -5.12 1.25 3.82
CA CYS A 78 -4.75 1.30 2.41
C CYS A 78 -3.34 0.75 2.16
N ALA A 79 -2.38 1.02 3.06
CA ALA A 79 -1.02 0.49 2.98
C ALA A 79 -1.01 -1.04 3.09
N ALA A 80 -1.74 -1.61 4.05
CA ALA A 80 -1.86 -3.05 4.23
C ALA A 80 -2.51 -3.74 3.01
N GLU A 81 -3.58 -3.17 2.46
CA GLU A 81 -4.20 -3.69 1.23
C GLU A 81 -3.23 -3.64 0.04
N ALA A 82 -2.45 -2.56 -0.08
CA ALA A 82 -1.46 -2.45 -1.14
C ALA A 82 -0.33 -3.48 -0.99
N LEU A 83 0.17 -3.70 0.24
CA LEU A 83 1.17 -4.73 0.55
C LEU A 83 0.63 -6.14 0.26
N PHE A 84 -0.61 -6.43 0.65
CA PHE A 84 -1.24 -7.72 0.36
C PHE A 84 -1.29 -8.02 -1.14
N ASN A 85 -1.66 -7.02 -1.95
CA ASN A 85 -1.66 -7.15 -3.41
C ASN A 85 -0.26 -7.38 -4.01
N MET A 86 0.81 -7.01 -3.30
CA MET A 86 2.20 -7.18 -3.75
C MET A 86 2.79 -8.55 -3.39
N ILE A 87 2.15 -9.34 -2.51
CA ILE A 87 2.61 -10.68 -2.10
C ILE A 87 2.97 -11.58 -3.29
N PRO A 88 2.20 -11.64 -4.39
CA PRO A 88 2.57 -12.49 -5.54
C PRO A 88 3.94 -12.16 -6.15
N ARG A 89 4.38 -10.90 -6.07
CA ARG A 89 5.69 -10.45 -6.56
C ARG A 89 6.77 -10.50 -5.47
N TYR A 90 6.38 -10.33 -4.20
CA TYR A 90 7.27 -10.23 -3.05
C TYR A 90 6.77 -11.15 -1.93
N ALA A 91 7.07 -12.45 -2.03
CA ALA A 91 6.49 -13.47 -1.15
C ALA A 91 6.77 -13.24 0.35
N TRP A 92 7.93 -12.64 0.68
CA TRP A 92 8.34 -12.34 2.04
C TRP A 92 7.38 -11.37 2.76
N ILE A 93 6.67 -10.52 2.02
CA ILE A 93 5.68 -9.57 2.58
C ILE A 93 4.61 -10.31 3.38
N LYS A 94 4.26 -11.53 2.99
CA LYS A 94 3.14 -12.27 3.61
C LYS A 94 3.33 -12.46 5.11
N GLU A 95 4.50 -12.94 5.52
CA GLU A 95 4.78 -13.26 6.92
C GLU A 95 4.91 -11.98 7.76
N GLU A 96 5.63 -10.99 7.24
CA GLU A 96 5.80 -9.69 7.91
C GLU A 96 4.46 -8.96 8.06
N LEU A 97 3.66 -8.88 6.99
CA LEU A 97 2.35 -8.23 7.03
C LEU A 97 1.41 -8.91 8.02
N ALA A 98 1.39 -10.25 8.06
CA ALA A 98 0.58 -10.98 9.03
C ALA A 98 0.98 -10.62 10.47
N ALA A 99 2.28 -10.59 10.78
CA ALA A 99 2.78 -10.21 12.10
C ALA A 99 2.35 -8.77 12.48
N GLN A 100 2.50 -7.81 11.56
CA GLN A 100 2.12 -6.42 11.82
C GLN A 100 0.60 -6.23 11.97
N LEU A 101 -0.21 -6.95 11.19
CA LEU A 101 -1.66 -6.91 11.31
C LEU A 101 -2.16 -7.51 12.63
N GLN A 102 -1.54 -8.59 13.12
CA GLN A 102 -1.87 -9.16 14.44
C GLN A 102 -1.62 -8.16 15.57
N ILE A 103 -0.47 -7.46 15.53
CA ILE A 103 -0.17 -6.39 16.48
C ILE A 103 -1.21 -5.28 16.36
N LEU A 104 -1.49 -4.82 15.13
CA LEU A 104 -2.44 -3.75 14.86
C LEU A 104 -3.85 -4.08 15.33
N MET A 105 -4.32 -5.33 15.19
CA MET A 105 -5.62 -5.79 15.70
C MET A 105 -5.67 -5.80 17.24
N ARG A 106 -4.57 -6.15 17.90
CA ARG A 106 -4.48 -6.19 19.37
C ARG A 106 -4.49 -4.79 19.99
N ILE A 107 -3.89 -3.81 19.32
CA ILE A 107 -3.79 -2.41 19.80
C ILE A 107 -4.85 -1.49 19.17
N GLY A 108 -5.53 -1.93 18.12
CA GLY A 108 -6.41 -1.12 17.30
C GLY A 108 -7.88 -1.15 17.73
N GLY A 109 -8.58 -0.04 17.47
CA GLY A 109 -10.03 0.06 17.69
C GLY A 109 -10.88 -0.79 16.73
N PRO A 110 -12.22 -0.82 16.90
CA PRO A 110 -13.13 -1.76 16.23
C PRO A 110 -13.01 -1.84 14.70
N ALA A 111 -12.71 -0.71 14.05
CA ALA A 111 -12.59 -0.62 12.58
C ALA A 111 -11.39 -1.43 12.01
N ILE A 112 -10.31 -1.57 12.78
CA ILE A 112 -9.13 -2.36 12.40
C ILE A 112 -9.43 -3.84 12.60
N GLN A 113 -10.04 -4.20 13.72
CA GLN A 113 -10.38 -5.58 14.07
C GLN A 113 -11.33 -6.23 13.05
N ALA A 114 -12.26 -5.46 12.48
CA ALA A 114 -13.17 -5.96 11.45
C ALA A 114 -12.48 -6.35 10.14
N ARG A 115 -11.39 -5.66 9.75
CA ARG A 115 -10.66 -5.94 8.49
C ARG A 115 -9.60 -7.02 8.64
N GLY A 116 -8.93 -7.09 9.78
CA GLY A 116 -7.86 -8.07 10.00
C GLY A 116 -8.31 -9.53 10.02
N LYS A 117 -9.61 -9.82 10.25
CA LYS A 117 -10.17 -11.18 10.19
C LYS A 117 -10.14 -11.83 8.80
N ASN A 118 -9.93 -11.05 7.74
CA ASN A 118 -9.95 -11.51 6.35
C ASN A 118 -8.55 -11.70 5.75
N TYR A 119 -7.48 -11.57 6.56
CA TYR A 119 -6.09 -11.71 6.16
C TYR A 119 -5.47 -12.96 6.77
#